data_AF-A0A0T5ZEV9-F1
#
_entry.id   AF-A0A0T5ZEV9-F1
#
_cell.length_a   1.000
_cell.length_b   1.000
_cell.length_c   1.000
_cell.angle_alpha   90.00
_cell.angle_beta   90.00
_cell.angle_gamma   90.00
#
_symmetry.space_group_name_H-M   'P 1'
#
loop_
_entity.id
_entity.type
_entity.pdbx_description
1 polymer ?
#
loop_
_entity_poly.entity_id
_entity_poly.type
_entity_poly.pdbx_seq_one_letter_code
_entity_poly.pdbx_strand_id
1 'polypeptide(L)' 'MAEDIPETPIEETPIEETTDSAKFDVIYSCLRCGTNVLNTELARLPEIKCICGFRVFTKIRAPIVKTIKGI' A
#
# COMPACT_ATOMS: atom_id res chain seq x y z
N MET A 1 26.62 51.12 14.87
CA MET A 1 26.94 50.06 13.89
C MET A 1 26.20 48.82 14.34
N ALA A 2 24.92 48.76 14.03
CA ALA A 2 24.14 47.54 14.05
C ALA A 2 23.99 47.20 12.57
N GLU A 3 24.54 46.07 12.14
CA GLU A 3 24.34 45.57 10.79
C GLU A 3 23.16 44.61 10.84
N ASP A 4 22.04 45.08 10.31
CA ASP A 4 20.83 44.32 10.06
C ASP A 4 21.15 43.14 9.12
N ILE A 5 20.95 41.92 9.62
CA ILE A 5 21.01 40.69 8.83
C ILE A 5 19.61 40.52 8.20
N PRO A 6 19.47 40.51 6.87
CA PRO A 6 18.17 40.27 6.26
C PRO A 6 17.75 38.82 6.46
N GLU A 7 16.63 38.64 7.16
CA GLU A 7 15.90 37.39 7.28
C GLU A 7 15.44 36.95 5.88
N THR A 8 16.12 35.96 5.31
CA THR A 8 15.65 35.29 4.10
C THR A 8 14.44 34.45 4.46
N PRO A 9 13.26 34.67 3.85
CA PRO A 9 12.14 33.76 3.99
C PRO A 9 12.56 32.40 3.44
N ILE A 10 12.56 31.39 4.31
CA ILE A 10 12.74 30.01 3.91
C ILE A 10 11.46 29.67 3.16
N GLU A 11 11.51 29.73 1.82
CA GLU A 11 10.41 29.26 0.99
C GLU A 11 10.13 27.81 1.39
N GLU A 12 8.96 27.61 2.00
CA GLU A 12 8.36 26.31 2.26
C GLU A 12 8.10 25.67 0.90
N THR A 13 9.14 25.01 0.36
CA THR A 13 8.94 24.03 -0.70
C THR A 13 8.00 22.97 -0.12
N PRO A 14 6.81 22.76 -0.72
CA PRO A 14 5.99 21.62 -0.38
C PRO A 14 6.88 20.41 -0.64
N ILE A 15 7.23 19.71 0.42
CA ILE A 15 7.76 18.35 0.30
C ILE A 15 6.55 17.59 -0.23
N GLU A 16 6.45 17.53 -1.55
CA GLU A 16 5.58 16.58 -2.21
C GLU A 16 6.05 15.23 -1.67
N GLU A 17 5.32 14.70 -0.70
CA GLU A 17 5.27 13.29 -0.43
C GLU A 17 4.73 12.65 -1.71
N THR A 18 5.59 12.54 -2.72
CA THR A 18 5.57 11.45 -3.67
C THR A 18 5.77 10.21 -2.81
N THR A 19 4.67 9.77 -2.18
CA THR A 19 4.48 8.39 -1.80
C THR A 19 4.54 7.65 -3.13
N ASP A 20 5.78 7.38 -3.54
CA ASP A 20 6.12 6.58 -4.68
C ASP A 20 5.30 5.33 -4.52
N SER A 21 4.26 5.32 -5.32
CA SER A 21 3.21 4.33 -5.32
C SER A 21 3.81 3.09 -5.96
N ALA A 22 4.73 2.46 -5.22
CA ALA A 22 4.97 1.05 -5.31
C ALA A 22 3.63 0.40 -4.99
N LYS A 23 2.76 0.33 -6.01
CA LYS A 23 1.55 -0.49 -6.03
C LYS A 23 2.05 -1.91 -5.92
N PHE A 24 2.35 -2.34 -4.71
CA PHE A 24 2.67 -3.72 -4.44
C PHE A 24 1.43 -4.51 -4.84
N ASP A 25 1.60 -5.46 -5.74
CA ASP A 25 0.52 -6.36 -6.13
C ASP A 25 0.12 -7.18 -4.91
N VAL A 26 -0.99 -6.77 -4.30
CA VAL A 26 -1.59 -7.48 -3.18
C VAL A 26 -2.30 -8.71 -3.72
N ILE A 27 -1.78 -9.87 -3.34
CA ILE A 27 -2.33 -11.17 -3.71
C ILE A 27 -3.30 -11.62 -2.60
N TYR A 28 -4.50 -11.98 -3.00
CA TYR A 28 -5.53 -12.54 -2.15
C TYR A 28 -5.72 -14.03 -2.45
N SER A 29 -6.01 -14.83 -1.43
CA SER A 29 -6.35 -16.24 -1.59
C SER A 29 -7.82 -16.49 -1.21
N CYS A 30 -8.55 -17.26 -2.02
CA CYS A 30 -9.92 -17.63 -1.69
C CYS A 30 -9.97 -18.71 -0.61
N LEU A 31 -10.82 -18.55 0.41
CA LEU A 31 -10.94 -19.50 1.52
C LEU A 31 -11.51 -20.87 1.14
N ARG A 32 -12.30 -20.97 0.05
CA ARG A 32 -12.89 -22.24 -0.40
C ARG A 32 -12.03 -22.99 -1.40
N CYS A 33 -11.61 -22.30 -2.47
CA CYS A 33 -10.90 -22.93 -3.58
C CYS A 33 -9.38 -22.70 -3.55
N GLY A 34 -8.87 -21.88 -2.62
CA GLY A 34 -7.42 -21.62 -2.47
C GLY A 34 -6.78 -20.83 -3.61
N THR A 35 -7.57 -20.40 -4.61
CA THR A 35 -7.05 -19.70 -5.78
C THR A 35 -6.49 -18.33 -5.39
N ASN A 36 -5.27 -18.04 -5.86
CA ASN A 36 -4.62 -16.75 -5.70
C ASN A 36 -5.12 -15.78 -6.78
N VAL A 37 -5.63 -14.62 -6.37
CA VAL A 37 -6.19 -13.62 -7.26
C VAL A 37 -5.64 -12.23 -6.90
N LEU A 38 -5.36 -11.42 -7.92
CA LEU A 38 -4.83 -10.07 -7.79
C LEU A 38 -5.96 -9.06 -7.53
N ASN A 39 -5.66 -7.98 -6.82
CA ASN A 39 -6.61 -6.89 -6.58
C ASN A 39 -7.18 -6.30 -7.89
N THR A 40 -6.36 -6.23 -8.93
CA THR A 40 -6.75 -5.71 -10.25
C THR A 40 -7.84 -6.54 -10.93
N GLU A 41 -7.81 -7.86 -10.77
CA GLU A 41 -8.83 -8.76 -11.29
C GLU A 41 -10.15 -8.64 -10.51
N LEU A 42 -10.07 -8.43 -9.20
CA LEU A 42 -11.24 -8.23 -8.32
C LEU A 42 -11.92 -6.87 -8.59
N ALA A 43 -11.15 -5.85 -8.99
CA ALA A 43 -11.65 -4.51 -9.30
C ALA A 43 -12.35 -4.39 -10.66
N ARG A 44 -12.09 -5.33 -11.59
CA ARG A 44 -12.77 -5.37 -12.90
C ARG A 44 -14.20 -5.90 -12.80
N LEU A 45 -14.48 -6.70 -11.78
CA LEU A 45 -15.80 -7.26 -11.54
C LEU A 45 -16.60 -6.28 -10.66
N PRO A 46 -17.89 -6.02 -10.97
CA PRO A 46 -18.72 -5.12 -10.16
C PRO A 46 -18.99 -5.66 -8.74
N GLU A 47 -18.74 -6.95 -8.50
CA GLU A 47 -18.73 -7.57 -7.18
C GLU A 47 -17.43 -8.34 -6.96
N ILE A 48 -16.91 -8.24 -5.73
CA ILE A 48 -15.71 -8.98 -5.33
C ILE A 48 -16.04 -10.45 -5.07
N LYS A 49 -15.77 -11.30 -6.05
CA LYS A 49 -16.09 -12.73 -6.04
C LYS A 49 -14.94 -13.54 -6.60
N CYS A 50 -14.75 -14.74 -6.05
CA CYS A 50 -13.86 -15.72 -6.68
C CYS A 50 -14.61 -16.44 -7.81
N ILE A 51 -13.87 -17.06 -8.74
CA ILE A 51 -14.44 -17.93 -9.80
C ILE A 51 -15.30 -19.06 -9.24
N CYS A 52 -15.07 -19.46 -7.98
CA CYS A 52 -15.85 -20.47 -7.27
C CYS A 52 -17.13 -19.91 -6.59
N GLY A 53 -17.49 -18.64 -6.83
CA GLY A 53 -18.68 -17.98 -6.30
C GLY A 53 -18.58 -17.51 -4.84
N PHE A 54 -17.47 -17.81 -4.17
CA PHE A 54 -17.22 -17.42 -2.77
C PHE A 54 -16.70 -15.98 -2.67
N ARG A 55 -17.13 -15.23 -1.65
CA ARG A 55 -16.82 -13.80 -1.46
C ARG A 55 -15.73 -13.52 -0.40
N VAL A 56 -15.26 -14.54 0.32
CA VAL A 56 -14.29 -14.35 1.40
C VAL A 56 -12.88 -14.68 0.91
N PHE A 57 -11.99 -13.70 1.07
CA PHE A 57 -10.60 -13.76 0.69
C PHE A 57 -9.68 -13.44 1.87
N THR A 58 -8.55 -14.13 1.95
CA THR A 58 -7.48 -13.84 2.90
C THR A 58 -6.33 -13.16 2.17
N LYS A 59 -5.79 -12.07 2.72
CA LYS A 59 -4.62 -11.39 2.15
C LYS A 59 -3.37 -12.21 2.44
N ILE A 60 -2.60 -12.54 1.41
CA ILE A 60 -1.34 -13.25 1.57
C ILE A 60 -0.32 -12.30 2.21
N ARG A 61 0.47 -12.82 3.16
CA ARG A 61 1.53 -12.04 3.81
C ARG A 61 2.51 -11.55 2.74
N ALA A 62 2.83 -10.26 2.79
CA ALA A 62 3.87 -9.71 1.92
C ALA A 62 5.21 -10.42 2.18
N PRO A 63 6.07 -10.57 1.15
CA PRO A 63 7.39 -11.22 1.28
C PRO A 63 8.38 -10.42 2.14
N ILE A 64 7.99 -9.24 2.64
CA ILE A 64 8.80 -8.43 3.55
C ILE A 64 8.88 -9.11 4.92
N VAL A 65 10.09 -9.46 5.31
CA VAL A 65 10.40 -10.02 6.64
C VAL A 65 10.09 -9.00 7.72
N LYS A 66 9.31 -9.41 8.72
CA LYS A 66 9.07 -8.61 9.93
C LYS A 66 9.86 -9.23 11.07
N THR A 67 10.76 -8.48 11.67
CA THR A 67 11.48 -8.89 12.87
C THR A 67 10.58 -8.73 14.09
N ILE A 68 10.56 -9.73 14.97
CA ILE A 68 9.78 -9.76 16.20
C ILE A 68 10.77 -9.98 17.34
N LYS A 69 10.71 -9.16 18.39
CA LYS A 69 11.52 -9.37 19.59
C LYS A 69 10.93 -10.55 20.37
N GLY A 70 11.75 -11.55 20.68
CA GLY A 70 11.38 -12.63 21.59
C GLY A 70 11.27 -12.11 23.03
N ILE A 71 10.39 -12.72 23.83
CA ILE A 71 10.23 -12.40 25.25
C ILE A 71 11.39 -12.94 26.08
#